data_AF-A0A926G7X5-F1
#
_entry.id   AF-A0A926G7X5-F1
#
_cell.length_a   1.000
_cell.length_b   1.000
_cell.length_c   1.000
_cell.angle_alpha   90.00
_cell.angle_beta   90.00
_cell.angle_gamma   90.00
#
_symmetry.space_group_name_H-M   'P 1'
#
loop_
_entity.id
_entity.type
_entity.pdbx_description
1 polymer ?
#
loop_
_entity_poly.entity_id
_entity_poly.type
_entity_poly.pdbx_seq_one_letter_code
_entity_poly.pdbx_strand_id
1 'polypeptide(L)'
;MALPPRTHYTLHEVTARWGCNIADIAGWADAGRFRILTGIAVVHCGSETVAGKVVLSPMELLPLFRRCGTGPTEGVMRRIRPVDREDWLLITDPVGGITVAIADMLILAEEVHAFEDENDMVRRVASGPGAATPYDWEGMNVALILRIHDDGLPATQAELVAEMQDWFANRSNGDRIPDGRSIRRRITPVWKALRREDE
;
A
#
# COMPACT_ATOMS: atom_id res chain seq x y z
N MET A 1 26.27 5.64 -4.61
CA MET A 1 25.55 5.41 -3.34
C MET A 1 24.07 5.42 -3.65
N ALA A 2 23.32 4.39 -3.28
CA ALA A 2 21.88 4.36 -3.52
C ALA A 2 21.16 5.33 -2.59
N LEU A 3 20.14 6.04 -3.09
CA LEU A 3 19.30 6.90 -2.27
C LEU A 3 18.39 6.05 -1.37
N PRO A 4 17.97 6.57 -0.20
CA PRO A 4 16.95 5.94 0.62
C PRO A 4 15.65 5.69 -0.16
N PRO A 5 14.83 4.70 0.27
CA PRO A 5 13.54 4.42 -0.37
C PRO A 5 12.58 5.60 -0.24
N ARG A 6 11.65 5.69 -1.19
CA ARG A 6 10.58 6.68 -1.19
C ARG A 6 9.67 6.51 0.04
N THR A 7 9.31 7.61 0.68
CA THR A 7 8.51 7.62 1.92
C THR A 7 7.03 7.92 1.72
N HIS A 8 6.68 8.61 0.63
CA HIS A 8 5.33 9.08 0.33
C HIS A 8 5.05 9.00 -1.16
N TYR A 9 3.78 8.83 -1.50
CA TYR A 9 3.26 9.02 -2.85
C TYR A 9 2.17 10.09 -2.82
N THR A 10 2.16 10.97 -3.80
CA THR A 10 1.02 11.87 -4.02
C THR A 10 -0.19 11.07 -4.51
N LEU A 11 -1.41 11.59 -4.31
CA LEU A 11 -2.60 10.94 -4.84
C LEU A 11 -2.52 10.75 -6.37
N HIS A 12 -1.95 11.72 -7.09
CA HIS A 12 -1.75 11.62 -8.53
C HIS A 12 -0.82 10.49 -8.93
N GLU A 13 0.32 10.31 -8.24
CA GLU A 13 1.20 9.17 -8.48
C GLU A 13 0.48 7.84 -8.25
N VAL A 14 -0.32 7.74 -7.19
CA VAL A 14 -1.08 6.53 -6.88
C VAL A 14 -2.17 6.27 -7.92
N THR A 15 -2.91 7.29 -8.40
CA THR A 15 -3.89 7.11 -9.49
C THR A 15 -3.23 6.57 -10.76
N ALA A 16 -2.07 7.11 -11.14
CA ALA A 16 -1.33 6.67 -12.32
C ALA A 16 -0.78 5.25 -12.14
N ARG A 17 -0.26 4.94 -10.94
CA ARG A 17 0.30 3.64 -10.59
C ARG A 17 -0.74 2.52 -10.61
N TRP A 18 -1.93 2.77 -10.06
CA TRP A 18 -3.02 1.77 -10.00
C TRP A 18 -3.98 1.84 -11.19
N GLY A 19 -3.87 2.86 -12.04
CA GLY A 19 -4.78 3.05 -13.18
C GLY A 19 -6.23 3.27 -12.75
N CYS A 20 -6.45 3.97 -11.62
CA CYS A 20 -7.76 4.23 -11.05
C CYS A 20 -8.10 5.73 -11.03
N ASN A 21 -9.36 6.07 -10.79
CA ASN A 21 -9.77 7.46 -10.62
C ASN A 21 -9.46 7.92 -9.19
N ILE A 22 -9.16 9.22 -9.00
CA ILE A 22 -8.91 9.77 -7.67
C ILE A 22 -10.12 9.60 -6.72
N ALA A 23 -11.34 9.54 -7.28
CA ALA A 23 -12.56 9.20 -6.54
C ALA A 23 -12.50 7.81 -5.89
N ASP A 24 -11.86 6.84 -6.55
CA ASP A 24 -11.69 5.49 -6.02
C ASP A 24 -10.74 5.51 -4.82
N ILE A 25 -9.63 6.26 -4.92
CA ILE A 25 -8.68 6.45 -3.82
C ILE A 25 -9.36 7.09 -2.60
N ALA A 26 -10.14 8.15 -2.80
CA ALA A 26 -10.87 8.80 -1.73
C ALA A 26 -11.87 7.86 -1.06
N GLY A 27 -12.57 7.03 -1.84
CA GLY A 27 -13.50 6.02 -1.32
C GLY A 27 -12.80 4.93 -0.52
N TRP A 28 -11.63 4.45 -0.97
CA TRP A 28 -10.85 3.45 -0.21
C TRP A 28 -10.27 4.01 1.08
N ALA A 29 -9.81 5.26 1.06
CA ALA A 29 -9.34 5.94 2.26
C ALA A 29 -10.46 6.12 3.30
N ASP A 30 -11.66 6.52 2.87
CA ASP A 30 -12.83 6.62 3.73
C ASP A 30 -13.26 5.25 4.31
N ALA A 31 -13.13 4.18 3.51
CA ALA A 31 -13.33 2.81 3.95
C ALA A 31 -12.20 2.26 4.85
N GLY A 32 -11.22 3.10 5.24
CA GLY A 32 -10.15 2.74 6.17
C GLY A 32 -9.05 1.84 5.57
N ARG A 33 -8.93 1.77 4.25
CA ARG A 33 -7.89 0.95 3.59
C ARG A 33 -6.49 1.52 3.72
N PHE A 34 -6.38 2.84 3.79
CA PHE A 34 -5.15 3.60 4.00
C PHE A 34 -5.51 5.04 4.37
N ARG A 35 -4.54 5.83 4.83
CA ARG A 35 -4.77 7.22 5.22
C ARG A 35 -4.32 8.18 4.13
N ILE A 36 -5.12 9.23 3.90
CA ILE A 36 -4.68 10.40 3.13
C ILE A 36 -4.11 11.41 4.12
N LEU A 37 -2.91 11.90 3.84
CA LEU A 37 -2.12 12.77 4.69
C LEU A 37 -1.85 14.10 4.00
N THR A 38 -1.55 15.12 4.80
CA THR A 38 -0.90 16.34 4.32
C THR A 38 -0.01 16.94 5.40
N GLY A 39 0.81 17.93 5.04
CA GLY A 39 1.57 18.75 5.97
C GLY A 39 0.84 20.06 6.26
N ILE A 40 0.78 20.47 7.52
CA ILE A 40 0.13 21.72 7.94
C ILE A 40 1.10 22.59 8.73
N ALA A 41 0.90 23.91 8.61
CA ALA A 41 1.45 24.86 9.57
C ALA A 41 0.78 24.69 10.94
N VAL A 42 1.25 25.44 11.92
CA VAL A 42 0.67 25.44 13.27
C VAL A 42 -0.80 25.88 13.22
N VAL A 43 -1.68 25.07 13.81
CA VAL A 43 -3.09 25.37 14.05
C VAL A 43 -3.43 25.11 15.52
N HIS A 44 -4.50 25.74 16.01
CA HIS A 44 -5.04 25.44 17.33
C HIS A 44 -6.33 24.64 17.24
N CYS A 45 -6.44 23.65 18.12
CA CYS A 45 -7.61 22.81 18.31
C CYS A 45 -8.05 22.91 19.78
N GLY A 46 -8.87 23.92 20.08
CA GLY A 46 -9.19 24.28 21.46
C GLY A 46 -7.93 24.78 22.19
N SER A 47 -7.49 24.04 23.20
CA SER A 47 -6.25 24.32 23.95
C SER A 47 -5.02 23.62 23.38
N GLU A 48 -5.19 22.74 22.39
CA GLU A 48 -4.09 21.99 21.78
C GLU A 48 -3.49 22.75 20.59
N THR A 49 -2.18 22.60 20.39
CA THR A 49 -1.46 23.11 19.22
C THR A 49 -1.01 21.93 18.38
N VAL A 50 -1.38 21.92 17.10
CA VAL A 50 -1.07 20.82 16.17
C VAL A 50 -0.32 21.38 14.96
N ALA A 51 0.71 20.68 14.48
CA ALA A 51 1.48 21.05 13.31
C ALA A 51 2.09 19.81 12.63
N GLY A 52 2.57 19.97 11.41
CA GLY A 52 3.27 18.90 10.69
C GLY A 52 2.28 17.96 10.00
N LYS A 53 2.56 16.65 10.04
CA LYS A 53 1.79 15.66 9.28
C LYS A 53 0.47 15.34 9.98
N VAL A 54 -0.64 15.41 9.25
CA VAL A 54 -1.99 15.09 9.73
C VAL A 54 -2.75 14.25 8.71
N VAL A 55 -3.73 13.48 9.19
CA VAL A 55 -4.67 12.72 8.38
C VAL A 55 -5.85 13.63 7.99
N LEU A 56 -6.25 13.54 6.72
CA LEU A 56 -7.38 14.25 6.14
C LEU A 56 -8.61 13.35 6.03
N SER A 57 -9.79 13.91 6.26
CA SER A 57 -11.07 13.24 5.97
C SER A 57 -11.42 13.39 4.49
N PRO A 58 -11.50 12.31 3.71
CA PRO A 58 -11.88 12.41 2.30
C PRO A 58 -13.29 12.98 2.12
N MET A 59 -14.19 12.72 3.06
CA MET A 59 -15.58 13.14 2.98
C MET A 59 -15.79 14.64 3.22
N GLU A 60 -14.92 15.30 4.00
CA GLU A 60 -14.93 16.78 4.09
C GLU A 60 -14.42 17.44 2.80
N LEU A 61 -13.67 16.69 1.99
CA LEU A 61 -13.06 17.14 0.75
C LEU A 61 -13.70 16.52 -0.49
N LEU A 62 -14.89 15.93 -0.37
CA LEU A 62 -15.58 15.21 -1.43
C LEU A 62 -15.65 15.96 -2.79
N PRO A 63 -15.85 17.30 -2.82
CA PRO A 63 -15.83 18.05 -4.09
C PRO A 63 -14.53 17.95 -4.90
N LEU A 64 -13.40 17.63 -4.26
CA LEU A 64 -12.08 17.44 -4.90
C LEU A 64 -11.97 16.10 -5.63
N PHE A 65 -12.78 15.12 -5.25
CA PHE A 65 -12.67 13.74 -5.72
C PHE A 65 -13.75 13.39 -6.75
N ARG A 66 -14.17 14.36 -7.57
CA ARG A 66 -15.19 14.12 -8.61
C ARG A 66 -14.65 13.23 -9.72
N ARG A 67 -15.47 12.29 -10.18
CA ARG A 67 -15.13 11.41 -11.33
C ARG A 67 -15.11 12.13 -12.68
N CYS A 68 -15.81 13.26 -12.79
CA CYS A 68 -15.95 14.01 -14.04
C CYS A 68 -15.87 15.54 -13.81
N GLY A 69 -15.41 16.25 -14.85
CA GLY A 69 -15.35 17.71 -14.90
C GLY A 69 -14.09 18.34 -14.29
N THR A 70 -13.99 19.67 -14.36
CA THR A 70 -12.97 20.47 -13.68
C THR A 70 -13.45 20.75 -12.24
N GLY A 71 -13.24 19.79 -11.34
CA GLY A 71 -13.46 20.01 -9.92
C GLY A 71 -12.51 21.07 -9.35
N PRO A 72 -12.81 21.63 -8.17
CA PRO A 72 -11.83 22.45 -7.45
C PRO A 72 -10.54 21.66 -7.20
N THR A 73 -9.41 22.35 -7.19
CA THR A 73 -8.09 21.77 -6.87
C THR A 73 -7.72 21.91 -5.39
N GLU A 74 -8.49 22.71 -4.66
CA GLU A 74 -8.30 23.03 -3.26
C GLU A 74 -9.63 22.97 -2.51
N GLY A 75 -9.59 22.46 -1.29
CA GLY A 75 -10.73 22.38 -0.38
C GLY A 75 -10.36 22.90 0.99
N VAL A 76 -11.37 23.09 1.84
CA VAL A 76 -11.17 23.57 3.21
C VAL A 76 -11.41 22.41 4.16
N MET A 77 -10.41 22.11 4.99
CA MET A 77 -10.49 21.13 6.05
C MET A 77 -10.75 21.83 7.39
N ARG A 78 -11.78 21.40 8.12
CA ARG A 78 -12.10 21.96 9.44
C ARG A 78 -11.72 21.05 10.59
N ARG A 79 -11.58 19.76 10.32
CA ARG A 79 -11.09 18.79 11.31
C ARG A 79 -9.87 18.07 10.80
N ILE A 80 -8.92 17.86 11.67
CA ILE A 80 -7.70 17.11 11.37
C ILE A 80 -7.55 16.00 12.39
N ARG A 81 -6.82 14.97 12.00
CA ARG A 81 -6.42 13.93 12.94
C ARG A 81 -4.89 13.84 12.96
N PRO A 82 -4.21 14.13 14.08
CA PRO A 82 -2.79 13.85 14.24
C PRO A 82 -2.48 12.38 13.93
N VAL A 83 -1.31 12.09 13.34
CA VAL A 83 -0.98 10.74 12.85
C VAL A 83 -0.84 9.71 13.97
N ASP A 84 -0.54 10.16 15.17
CA ASP A 84 -0.35 9.40 16.41
C ASP A 84 -1.62 9.27 17.26
N ARG A 85 -2.78 9.74 16.75
CA ARG A 85 -4.06 9.71 17.47
C ARG A 85 -5.19 9.22 16.58
N GLU A 86 -6.21 8.67 17.23
CA GLU A 86 -7.46 8.25 16.57
C GLU A 86 -8.53 9.36 16.54
N ASP A 87 -8.41 10.34 17.42
CA ASP A 87 -9.40 11.40 17.59
C ASP A 87 -9.31 12.47 16.49
N TRP A 88 -10.46 12.84 15.94
CA TRP A 88 -10.58 14.01 15.07
C TRP A 88 -10.70 15.28 15.92
N LEU A 89 -9.80 16.22 15.68
CA LEU A 89 -9.74 17.51 16.35
C LEU A 89 -10.33 18.59 15.45
N LEU A 90 -11.23 19.41 16.01
CA LEU A 90 -11.74 20.59 15.33
C LEU A 90 -10.70 21.71 15.38
N ILE A 91 -10.40 22.29 14.22
CA ILE A 91 -9.55 23.48 14.13
C ILE A 91 -10.37 24.67 14.62
N THR A 92 -9.90 25.31 15.69
CA THR A 92 -10.51 26.53 16.25
C THR A 92 -9.78 27.79 15.80
N ASP A 93 -8.51 27.68 15.43
CA ASP A 93 -7.73 28.77 14.83
C ASP A 93 -6.79 28.21 13.76
N PRO A 94 -6.96 28.58 12.48
CA PRO A 94 -7.97 29.53 11.95
C PRO A 94 -9.41 28.98 12.01
N VAL A 95 -10.38 29.83 12.43
CA VAL A 95 -11.81 29.47 12.55
C VAL A 95 -12.41 28.91 11.24
N GLY A 96 -11.90 29.38 10.10
CA GLY A 96 -12.34 28.92 8.78
C GLY A 96 -11.91 27.49 8.43
N GLY A 97 -10.95 26.92 9.17
CA GLY A 97 -10.20 25.74 8.78
C GLY A 97 -8.99 26.09 7.93
N ILE A 98 -8.32 25.07 7.43
CA ILE A 98 -7.13 25.19 6.58
C ILE A 98 -7.45 24.82 5.13
N THR A 99 -6.83 25.51 4.19
CA THR A 99 -6.86 25.12 2.78
C THR A 99 -5.92 23.96 2.54
N VAL A 100 -6.38 22.96 1.80
CA VAL A 100 -5.59 21.80 1.38
C VAL A 100 -5.75 21.58 -0.13
N ALA A 101 -4.64 21.45 -0.83
CA ALA A 101 -4.60 21.18 -2.26
C ALA A 101 -4.46 19.69 -2.53
N ILE A 102 -5.08 19.19 -3.60
CA ILE A 102 -4.93 17.79 -4.04
C ILE A 102 -3.45 17.44 -4.28
N ALA A 103 -2.67 18.41 -4.77
CA ALA A 103 -1.23 18.25 -5.04
C ALA A 103 -0.41 17.96 -3.77
N ASP A 104 -0.88 18.38 -2.61
CA ASP A 104 -0.21 18.23 -1.31
C ASP A 104 -0.75 17.04 -0.50
N MET A 105 -1.62 16.23 -1.10
CA MET A 105 -2.18 15.03 -0.48
C MET A 105 -1.32 13.82 -0.76
N LEU A 106 -0.96 13.11 0.30
CA LEU A 106 0.01 12.04 0.31
C LEU A 106 -0.58 10.75 0.90
N ILE A 107 -0.03 9.61 0.49
CA ILE A 107 -0.22 8.30 1.14
C ILE A 107 1.17 7.80 1.55
N LEU A 108 1.30 7.18 2.72
CA LEU A 108 2.58 6.59 3.12
C LEU A 108 2.97 5.46 2.15
N ALA A 109 4.26 5.37 1.83
CA ALA A 109 4.75 4.30 0.96
C ALA A 109 4.43 2.91 1.51
N GLU A 110 4.49 2.72 2.84
CA GLU A 110 4.12 1.47 3.50
C GLU A 110 2.63 1.11 3.30
N GLU A 111 1.72 2.09 3.35
CA GLU A 111 0.28 1.89 3.14
C GLU A 111 -0.03 1.59 1.67
N VAL A 112 0.68 2.23 0.73
CA VAL A 112 0.59 1.91 -0.70
C VAL A 112 1.02 0.46 -0.97
N HIS A 113 2.17 0.04 -0.43
CA HIS A 113 2.68 -1.32 -0.61
C HIS A 113 1.77 -2.35 0.07
N ALA A 114 1.30 -2.09 1.29
CA ALA A 114 0.36 -2.97 1.99
C ALA A 114 -0.93 -3.15 1.18
N PHE A 115 -1.51 -2.05 0.65
CA PHE A 115 -2.70 -2.11 -0.19
C PHE A 115 -2.45 -2.89 -1.49
N GLU A 116 -1.29 -2.72 -2.12
CA GLU A 116 -0.89 -3.47 -3.32
C GLU A 116 -0.76 -4.97 -3.07
N ASP A 117 -0.16 -5.33 -1.94
CA ASP A 117 0.02 -6.71 -1.52
C ASP A 117 -1.34 -7.36 -1.20
N GLU A 118 -2.21 -6.67 -0.44
CA GLU A 118 -3.56 -7.14 -0.07
C GLU A 118 -4.48 -7.34 -1.28
N ASN A 119 -4.37 -6.47 -2.29
CA ASN A 119 -5.24 -6.46 -3.47
C ASN A 119 -4.59 -7.11 -4.69
N ASP A 120 -3.49 -7.83 -4.50
CA ASP A 120 -2.87 -8.63 -5.54
C ASP A 120 -2.42 -7.83 -6.78
N MET A 121 -2.22 -6.51 -6.64
CA MET A 121 -2.04 -5.56 -7.76
C MET A 121 -0.65 -5.60 -8.41
N VAL A 122 0.23 -6.48 -7.94
CA VAL A 122 1.56 -6.71 -8.52
C VAL A 122 1.44 -7.41 -9.88
N ARG A 123 1.17 -6.63 -10.94
CA ARG A 123 1.58 -6.91 -12.33
C ARG A 123 1.44 -5.68 -13.23
N ARG A 124 2.40 -4.75 -13.16
CA ARG A 124 2.95 -4.05 -14.33
C ARG A 124 4.46 -3.86 -14.13
N VAL A 125 5.22 -4.43 -15.04
CA VAL A 125 6.68 -4.42 -15.09
C VAL A 125 7.19 -2.97 -15.13
N ALA A 126 7.97 -2.59 -14.12
CA ALA A 126 9.32 -2.08 -14.30
C ALA A 126 10.05 -2.19 -12.96
N SER A 127 11.04 -3.09 -12.91
CA SER A 127 12.12 -3.05 -11.94
C SER A 127 12.79 -1.68 -12.04
N GLY A 128 12.28 -0.71 -11.29
CA GLY A 128 12.97 0.52 -10.96
C GLY A 128 13.74 0.33 -9.66
N PRO A 129 14.91 0.96 -9.49
CA PRO A 129 15.70 0.83 -8.28
C PRO A 129 14.87 1.33 -7.08
N GLY A 130 14.54 0.43 -6.13
CA GLY A 130 13.92 0.77 -4.84
C GLY A 130 12.57 0.14 -4.53
N ALA A 131 11.92 -0.59 -5.44
CA ALA A 131 10.72 -1.38 -5.12
C ALA A 131 11.11 -2.76 -4.59
N ALA A 132 11.76 -2.80 -3.42
CA ALA A 132 12.06 -4.06 -2.74
C ALA A 132 10.83 -4.48 -1.93
N THR A 133 10.11 -5.49 -2.40
CA THR A 133 9.22 -6.24 -1.52
C THR A 133 10.03 -6.73 -0.32
N PRO A 134 9.49 -6.75 0.92
CA PRO A 134 10.24 -7.19 2.10
C PRO A 134 10.64 -8.68 2.06
N TYR A 135 10.10 -9.44 1.09
CA TYR A 135 10.31 -10.86 0.90
C TYR A 135 11.21 -11.15 -0.31
N ASP A 136 12.13 -12.11 -0.13
CA ASP A 136 13.04 -12.65 -1.15
C ASP A 136 12.29 -13.58 -2.12
N TRP A 137 11.39 -13.01 -2.93
CA TRP A 137 10.60 -13.79 -3.92
C TRP A 137 11.46 -14.41 -5.01
N GLU A 138 12.57 -13.76 -5.38
CA GLU A 138 13.52 -14.30 -6.35
C GLU A 138 14.23 -15.52 -5.77
N GLY A 139 14.73 -15.45 -4.53
CA GLY A 139 15.29 -16.59 -3.82
C GLY A 139 14.29 -17.73 -3.64
N MET A 140 13.03 -17.43 -3.34
CA MET A 140 11.97 -18.46 -3.27
C MET A 140 11.78 -19.16 -4.62
N ASN A 141 11.79 -18.43 -5.75
CA ASN A 141 11.69 -19.06 -7.07
C ASN A 141 12.88 -19.98 -7.37
N VAL A 142 14.10 -19.59 -6.99
CA VAL A 142 15.27 -20.46 -7.14
C VAL A 142 15.13 -21.72 -6.28
N ALA A 143 14.72 -21.58 -5.02
CA ALA A 143 14.49 -22.70 -4.12
C ALA A 143 13.40 -23.65 -4.63
N LEU A 144 12.31 -23.09 -5.16
CA LEU A 144 11.22 -23.84 -5.77
C LEU A 144 11.70 -24.68 -6.97
N ILE A 145 12.51 -24.10 -7.85
CA ILE A 145 13.05 -24.79 -9.03
C ILE A 145 13.99 -25.93 -8.61
N LEU A 146 14.92 -25.66 -7.69
CA LEU A 146 15.86 -26.66 -7.19
C LEU A 146 15.11 -27.83 -6.52
N ARG A 147 14.16 -27.52 -5.64
CA ARG A 147 13.32 -28.54 -5.00
C ARG A 147 12.59 -29.41 -6.02
N ILE A 148 11.99 -28.81 -7.06
CA ILE A 148 11.21 -29.58 -8.04
C ILE A 148 12.15 -30.43 -8.91
N HIS A 149 13.35 -29.92 -9.18
CA HIS A 149 14.37 -30.66 -9.92
C HIS A 149 14.90 -31.86 -9.13
N ASP A 150 15.17 -31.67 -7.83
CA ASP A 150 15.81 -32.68 -6.98
C ASP A 150 14.80 -33.73 -6.46
N ASP A 151 13.62 -33.27 -5.99
CA ASP A 151 12.64 -34.12 -5.31
C ASP A 151 11.38 -34.40 -6.15
N GLY A 152 11.27 -33.78 -7.33
CA GLY A 152 10.06 -33.83 -8.15
C GLY A 152 8.90 -33.02 -7.56
N LEU A 153 7.72 -33.21 -8.14
CA LEU A 153 6.49 -32.59 -7.64
C LEU A 153 5.98 -33.32 -6.38
N PRO A 154 5.61 -32.59 -5.32
CA PRO A 154 4.92 -33.19 -4.17
C PRO A 154 3.52 -33.69 -4.57
N ALA A 155 2.87 -34.45 -3.68
CA ALA A 155 1.55 -35.00 -3.95
C ALA A 155 0.49 -33.90 -4.05
N THR A 156 0.65 -32.81 -3.30
CA THR A 156 -0.30 -31.70 -3.29
C THR A 156 0.37 -30.34 -3.42
N GLN A 157 -0.38 -29.38 -3.98
CA GLN A 157 0.04 -27.99 -4.02
C GLN A 157 0.20 -27.41 -2.61
N ALA A 158 -0.56 -27.91 -1.63
CA ALA A 158 -0.51 -27.44 -0.24
C ALA A 158 0.83 -27.79 0.42
N GLU A 159 1.37 -28.98 0.15
CA GLU A 159 2.71 -29.38 0.59
C GLU A 159 3.79 -28.45 0.02
N LEU A 160 3.71 -28.17 -1.29
CA LEU A 160 4.64 -27.24 -1.94
C LEU A 160 4.59 -25.83 -1.33
N VAL A 161 3.39 -25.38 -0.94
CA VAL A 161 3.21 -24.09 -0.27
C VAL A 161 3.81 -24.11 1.14
N ALA A 162 3.56 -25.16 1.91
CA ALA A 162 4.09 -25.32 3.26
C ALA A 162 5.63 -25.35 3.26
N GLU A 163 6.24 -26.08 2.33
CA GLU A 163 7.70 -26.13 2.21
C GLU A 163 8.31 -24.76 1.87
N MET A 164 7.66 -23.97 1.01
CA MET A 164 8.14 -22.61 0.71
C MET A 164 7.92 -21.67 1.89
N GLN A 165 6.89 -21.87 2.71
CA GLN A 165 6.72 -21.15 3.98
C GLN A 165 7.85 -21.50 4.97
N ASP A 166 8.19 -22.78 5.11
CA ASP A 166 9.29 -23.23 5.96
C ASP A 166 10.64 -22.70 5.47
N TRP A 167 10.84 -22.65 4.15
CA TRP A 167 12.01 -22.03 3.55
C TRP A 167 12.14 -20.55 3.94
N PHE A 168 11.04 -19.78 3.90
CA PHE A 168 11.04 -18.40 4.38
C PHE A 168 11.33 -18.31 5.88
N ALA A 169 10.76 -19.20 6.70
CA ALA A 169 10.99 -19.24 8.13
C ALA A 169 12.48 -19.46 8.46
N ASN A 170 13.12 -20.42 7.79
CA ASN A 170 14.52 -20.77 7.98
C ASN A 170 15.49 -19.66 7.54
N ARG A 171 15.15 -18.88 6.52
CA ARG A 171 16.01 -17.83 5.95
C ARG A 171 15.84 -16.46 6.62
N SER A 172 14.64 -16.16 7.14
CA SER A 172 14.31 -14.88 7.78
C SER A 172 14.45 -14.89 9.30
N ASN A 173 14.96 -15.98 9.89
CA ASN A 173 15.01 -16.20 11.35
C ASN A 173 13.61 -16.06 12.03
N GLY A 174 12.54 -16.30 11.27
CA GLY A 174 11.14 -16.21 11.73
C GLY A 174 10.48 -14.83 11.62
N ASP A 175 11.20 -13.76 11.33
CA ASP A 175 10.66 -12.39 11.47
C ASP A 175 9.81 -11.92 10.27
N ARG A 176 9.95 -12.54 9.10
CA ARG A 176 9.29 -12.09 7.85
C ARG A 176 8.87 -13.26 6.97
N ILE A 177 7.80 -13.92 7.38
CA ILE A 177 7.19 -15.03 6.63
C ILE A 177 5.91 -14.52 5.93
N PRO A 178 5.83 -14.58 4.59
CA PRO A 178 4.59 -14.26 3.89
C PRO A 178 3.47 -15.26 4.25
N ASP A 179 2.22 -14.82 4.16
CA ASP A 179 1.08 -15.71 4.38
C ASP A 179 1.00 -16.81 3.29
N GLY A 180 0.40 -17.95 3.64
CA GLY A 180 0.31 -19.11 2.75
C GLY A 180 -0.51 -18.85 1.49
N ARG A 181 -1.44 -17.89 1.51
CA ARG A 181 -2.23 -17.51 0.32
C ARG A 181 -1.36 -16.76 -0.68
N SER A 182 -0.51 -15.84 -0.21
CA SER A 182 0.47 -15.10 -1.01
C SER A 182 1.50 -16.01 -1.69
N ILE A 183 1.96 -17.05 -0.99
CA ILE A 183 2.87 -18.05 -1.54
C ILE A 183 2.14 -18.96 -2.54
N ARG A 184 0.97 -19.49 -2.17
CA ARG A 184 0.13 -20.32 -3.04
C ARG A 184 -0.20 -19.65 -4.37
N ARG A 185 -0.48 -18.36 -4.36
CA ARG A 185 -0.78 -17.59 -5.57
C ARG A 185 0.39 -17.59 -6.55
N ARG A 186 1.63 -17.51 -6.06
CA ARG A 186 2.86 -17.55 -6.88
C ARG A 186 3.21 -18.96 -7.37
N ILE A 187 2.89 -19.98 -6.57
CA ILE A 187 3.11 -21.39 -6.93
C ILE A 187 2.06 -21.90 -7.93
N THR A 188 0.83 -21.42 -7.87
CA THR A 188 -0.30 -21.93 -8.70
C THR A 188 0.00 -21.96 -10.21
N PRO A 189 0.57 -20.91 -10.84
CA PRO A 189 0.90 -20.95 -12.27
C PRO A 189 1.93 -22.02 -12.62
N VAL A 190 2.98 -22.16 -11.81
CA VAL A 190 4.03 -23.18 -12.00
C VAL A 190 3.45 -24.58 -11.83
N TRP A 191 2.68 -24.79 -10.75
CA TRP A 191 1.98 -26.05 -10.48
C TRP A 191 1.08 -26.49 -11.62
N LYS A 192 0.28 -25.57 -12.18
CA LYS A 192 -0.59 -25.85 -13.33
C LYS A 192 0.21 -26.13 -14.61
N ALA A 193 1.34 -25.45 -14.81
CA ALA A 193 2.17 -25.67 -15.98
C ALA A 193 2.83 -27.07 -15.95
N LEU A 194 3.39 -27.46 -14.80
CA LEU A 194 4.08 -28.75 -14.66
C LEU A 194 3.14 -29.95 -14.73
N ARG A 195 1.89 -29.81 -14.24
CA ARG A 195 0.88 -30.91 -14.35
C ARG A 195 0.14 -30.95 -15.68
N ARG A 196 0.32 -29.96 -16.57
CA ARG A 196 -0.22 -30.01 -17.94
C ARG A 196 0.61 -30.91 -18.87
N GLU A 197 1.74 -31.43 -18.41
CA GLU A 197 2.48 -32.49 -19.11
C GLU A 197 1.93 -33.90 -18.79
N ASP A 198 0.94 -34.02 -17.88
CA ASP A 198 0.29 -35.29 -17.51
C ASP A 198 -1.09 -35.54 -18.19
N GLU A 199 -1.50 -34.71 -19.17
CA GLU A 199 -2.66 -34.93 -20.07
C GLU A 199 -2.21 -35.12 -21.53
#